data_AF-A0A316TUS4-F1
#
_entry.id   AF-A0A316TUS4-F1
#
_cell.length_a   1.000
_cell.length_b   1.000
_cell.length_c   1.000
_cell.angle_alpha   90.00
_cell.angle_beta   90.00
_cell.angle_gamma   90.00
#
_symmetry.space_group_name_H-M   'P 1'
#
loop_
_entity.id
_entity.type
_entity.pdbx_description
1 polymer ?
#
loop_
_entity_poly.entity_id
_entity_poly.type
_entity_poly.pdbx_seq_one_letter_code
_entity_poly.pdbx_strand_id
1 'polypeptide(L)'
;MKNFKSALKPFPVSLALGVLGGAALIVTTIVTTKGLAIFIPYTALIIATFAALRAVQWSAFSKRFTTSFLTFMVATIILYLFIGIYDAGTILDIPIWGHIWRLGLMAAIGGALSFSVAYFANIGRSQIV
;
A
#
# COMPACT_ATOMS: atom_id res chain seq x y z
N MET A 1 -23.90 -7.42 20.81
CA MET A 1 -22.43 -7.22 20.78
C MET A 1 -22.14 -5.75 20.52
N LYS A 2 -21.38 -5.10 21.41
CA LYS A 2 -21.10 -3.65 21.33
C LYS A 2 -20.35 -3.34 20.02
N ASN A 3 -20.91 -2.44 19.22
CA ASN A 3 -20.24 -1.83 18.06
C ASN A 3 -18.99 -1.10 18.53
N PHE A 4 -17.83 -1.76 18.51
CA PHE A 4 -16.53 -1.09 18.63
C PHE A 4 -16.30 -0.29 17.35
N LYS A 5 -16.87 0.91 17.28
CA LYS A 5 -16.45 1.91 16.30
C LYS A 5 -14.98 2.20 16.60
N SER A 6 -14.08 1.68 15.78
CA SER A 6 -12.65 1.94 15.90
C SER A 6 -12.41 3.46 15.91
N ALA A 7 -11.79 3.94 16.99
CA ALA A 7 -11.37 5.34 17.14
C ALA A 7 -10.18 5.70 16.23
N LEU A 8 -9.57 4.71 15.58
CA LEU A 8 -8.44 4.91 14.69
C LEU A 8 -8.90 5.66 13.43
N LYS A 9 -8.21 6.76 13.13
CA LYS A 9 -8.46 7.55 11.92
C LYS A 9 -7.84 6.83 10.71
N PRO A 10 -8.47 6.90 9.53
CA PRO A 10 -7.96 6.28 8.30
C PRO A 10 -6.52 6.65 7.93
N PHE A 11 -6.21 7.93 8.08
CA PHE A 11 -4.95 8.53 7.65
C PHE A 11 -3.70 8.04 8.43
N PRO A 12 -3.65 8.10 9.77
CA PRO A 12 -2.47 7.63 10.51
C PRO A 12 -2.22 6.13 10.34
N VAL A 13 -3.27 5.32 10.25
CA VAL A 13 -3.13 3.87 9.98
C VAL A 13 -2.49 3.66 8.61
N SER A 14 -2.96 4.38 7.59
CA SER A 14 -2.39 4.23 6.25
C SER A 14 -0.93 4.64 6.18
N LEU A 15 -0.55 5.72 6.86
CA LEU A 15 0.83 6.19 6.92
C LEU A 15 1.73 5.20 7.64
N ALA A 16 1.34 4.70 8.82
CA ALA A 16 2.14 3.74 9.57
C ALA A 16 2.38 2.46 8.77
N LEU A 17 1.33 1.89 8.17
CA LEU A 17 1.45 0.71 7.32
C LEU A 17 2.27 0.99 6.05
N GLY A 18 2.11 2.19 5.46
CA GLY A 18 2.83 2.59 4.26
C GLY A 18 4.33 2.75 4.52
N VAL A 19 4.71 3.37 5.63
CA VAL A 19 6.12 3.52 6.03
C VAL A 19 6.73 2.16 6.34
N LEU A 20 6.05 1.31 7.12
CA LEU A 20 6.51 -0.05 7.41
C LEU A 20 6.68 -0.88 6.13
N GLY A 21 5.72 -0.78 5.22
CA GLY A 21 5.76 -1.43 3.91
C GLY A 21 6.91 -0.93 3.04
N GLY A 22 7.12 0.40 2.99
CA GLY A 22 8.23 1.02 2.28
C GLY A 22 9.59 0.61 2.82
N ALA A 23 9.74 0.55 4.16
CA ALA A 23 10.97 0.08 4.81
C ALA A 23 11.25 -1.40 4.48
N ALA A 24 10.23 -2.26 4.55
CA ALA A 24 10.36 -3.67 4.18
C ALA A 24 10.75 -3.86 2.70
N LEU A 25 10.19 -3.03 1.82
CA LEU A 25 10.56 -2.99 0.41
C LEU A 25 12.03 -2.63 0.23
N ILE A 26 12.51 -1.54 0.86
CA ILE A 26 13.91 -1.11 0.82
C ILE A 26 14.86 -2.23 1.28
N VAL A 27 14.58 -2.85 2.43
CA VAL A 27 15.40 -3.95 2.95
C VAL A 27 15.47 -5.10 1.95
N THR A 28 14.35 -5.43 1.30
CA THR A 28 14.33 -6.46 0.26
C THR A 28 15.20 -6.08 -0.93
N THR A 29 15.15 -4.83 -1.38
CA THR A 29 15.98 -4.35 -2.49
C THR A 29 17.47 -4.41 -2.17
N ILE A 30 17.87 -4.14 -0.92
CA ILE A 30 19.27 -4.20 -0.48
C ILE A 30 19.76 -5.65 -0.39
N VAL A 31 18.93 -6.56 0.12
CA VAL A 31 19.32 -7.96 0.40
C VAL A 31 19.22 -8.85 -0.85
N THR A 32 18.40 -8.48 -1.82
CA THR A 32 18.13 -9.27 -3.01
C THR A 32 18.61 -8.57 -4.28
N THR A 33 19.33 -9.31 -5.13
CA THR A 33 19.69 -8.89 -6.49
C THR A 33 18.67 -9.31 -7.55
N LYS A 34 17.66 -10.10 -7.18
CA LYS A 34 16.62 -10.59 -8.09
C LYS A 34 15.42 -9.65 -8.10
N GLY A 35 15.22 -8.93 -9.20
CA GLY A 35 14.10 -7.98 -9.35
C GLY A 35 12.71 -8.56 -9.04
N LEU A 36 12.49 -9.87 -9.24
CA LEU A 36 11.22 -10.52 -8.93
C LEU A 36 10.94 -10.66 -7.42
N ALA A 37 11.95 -10.68 -6.55
CA ALA A 37 11.69 -10.86 -5.12
C ALA A 37 11.00 -9.64 -4.51
N ILE A 38 10.98 -8.49 -5.19
CA ILE A 38 10.25 -7.29 -4.77
C ILE A 38 8.74 -7.51 -4.68
N PHE A 39 8.20 -8.50 -5.40
CA PHE A 39 6.77 -8.84 -5.31
C PHE A 39 6.39 -9.44 -3.95
N ILE A 40 7.34 -10.02 -3.21
CA ILE A 40 7.10 -10.61 -1.89
C ILE A 40 6.67 -9.54 -0.87
N PRO A 41 7.45 -8.47 -0.60
CA PRO A 41 7.05 -7.43 0.33
C PRO A 41 5.81 -6.66 -0.13
N TYR A 42 5.59 -6.48 -1.44
CA TYR A 42 4.33 -5.91 -1.95
C TYR A 42 3.12 -6.79 -1.61
N THR A 43 3.23 -8.10 -1.81
CA THR A 43 2.16 -9.05 -1.47
C THR A 43 1.91 -9.06 0.03
N ALA A 44 2.97 -9.09 0.84
CA ALA A 44 2.89 -9.03 2.29
C ALA A 44 2.20 -7.74 2.77
N LEU A 45 2.52 -6.59 2.16
CA LEU A 45 1.88 -5.30 2.44
C LEU A 45 0.38 -5.33 2.14
N ILE A 46 -0.02 -5.89 1.00
CA ILE A 46 -1.44 -6.02 0.64
C ILE A 46 -2.18 -6.92 1.64
N ILE A 47 -1.61 -8.06 2.01
CA ILE A 47 -2.18 -8.98 3.00
C ILE A 47 -2.30 -8.30 4.38
N ALA A 48 -1.24 -7.63 4.84
CA ALA A 48 -1.24 -6.91 6.11
C ALA A 48 -2.30 -5.80 6.13
N THR A 49 -2.42 -5.06 5.03
CA THR A 49 -3.44 -4.01 4.86
C THR A 49 -4.85 -4.59 4.90
N PHE A 50 -5.08 -5.71 4.21
CA PHE A 50 -6.35 -6.43 4.24
C PHE A 50 -6.69 -6.89 5.67
N ALA A 51 -5.74 -7.49 6.39
CA ALA A 51 -5.92 -7.93 7.77
C ALA A 51 -6.24 -6.74 8.70
N ALA A 52 -5.53 -5.61 8.55
CA ALA A 52 -5.79 -4.39 9.31
C ALA A 52 -7.21 -3.85 9.06
N LEU A 53 -7.65 -3.78 7.80
CA LEU A 53 -9.01 -3.34 7.45
C LEU A 53 -10.09 -4.31 7.95
N ARG A 54 -9.77 -5.62 8.00
CA ARG A 54 -10.66 -6.63 8.60
C ARG A 54 -10.81 -6.41 10.10
N ALA A 55 -9.73 -6.12 10.81
CA ALA A 55 -9.72 -5.87 12.26
C ALA A 55 -10.41 -4.55 12.65
N VAL A 56 -10.21 -3.49 11.89
CA VAL A 56 -10.72 -2.14 12.20
C VAL A 56 -12.23 -1.96 11.92
N GLN A 57 -12.81 -2.83 11.10
CA GLN A 57 -14.26 -2.90 10.85
C GLN A 57 -14.93 -1.61 10.32
N TRP A 58 -14.24 -0.78 9.53
CA TRP A 58 -14.90 0.36 8.90
C TRP A 58 -15.99 -0.08 7.91
N SER A 59 -17.17 0.54 8.03
CA SER A 59 -18.35 0.27 7.19
C SER A 59 -18.32 0.97 5.83
N ALA A 60 -17.71 2.16 5.75
CA ALA A 60 -17.64 2.90 4.50
C ALA A 60 -16.60 2.28 3.55
N PHE A 61 -17.00 2.04 2.30
CA PHE A 61 -16.08 1.60 1.24
C PHE A 61 -14.96 2.61 1.03
N SER A 62 -15.29 3.90 0.92
CA SER A 62 -14.32 4.96 0.66
C SER A 62 -13.19 4.99 1.67
N LYS A 63 -13.47 4.80 2.96
CA LYS A 63 -12.42 4.77 4.01
C LYS A 63 -11.46 3.60 3.83
N ARG A 64 -11.98 2.41 3.48
CA ARG A 64 -11.18 1.20 3.26
C ARG A 64 -10.32 1.34 2.03
N PHE A 65 -10.91 1.84 0.94
CA PHE A 65 -10.21 2.12 -0.31
C PHE A 65 -9.10 3.14 -0.09
N THR A 66 -9.41 4.31 0.50
CA THR A 66 -8.42 5.37 0.71
C THR A 66 -7.29 4.92 1.60
N THR A 67 -7.56 4.15 2.67
CA THR A 67 -6.49 3.65 3.54
C THR A 67 -5.60 2.66 2.80
N SER A 68 -6.17 1.68 2.10
CA SER A 68 -5.36 0.72 1.35
C SER A 68 -4.55 1.39 0.25
N PHE A 69 -5.17 2.31 -0.49
CA PHE A 69 -4.52 3.02 -1.58
C PHE A 69 -3.39 3.91 -1.06
N LEU A 70 -3.64 4.66 0.01
CA LEU A 70 -2.63 5.55 0.60
C LEU A 70 -1.47 4.75 1.19
N THR A 71 -1.74 3.62 1.86
CA THR A 71 -0.69 2.69 2.31
C THR A 71 0.19 2.22 1.16
N PHE A 72 -0.42 1.76 0.06
CA PHE A 72 0.30 1.29 -1.11
C PHE A 72 1.13 2.41 -1.75
N MET A 73 0.54 3.60 -1.95
CA MET A 73 1.21 4.72 -2.58
C MET A 73 2.36 5.25 -1.73
N VAL A 74 2.20 5.35 -0.41
CA VAL A 74 3.28 5.78 0.50
C VAL A 74 4.45 4.81 0.44
N ALA A 75 4.18 3.49 0.52
CA ALA A 75 5.23 2.48 0.41
C ALA A 75 5.95 2.55 -0.95
N THR A 76 5.20 2.74 -2.03
CA THR A 76 5.72 2.87 -3.39
C THR A 76 6.60 4.11 -3.52
N ILE A 77 6.15 5.26 -3.03
CA ILE A 77 6.90 6.53 -3.10
C ILE A 77 8.21 6.42 -2.31
N ILE A 78 8.17 5.84 -1.10
CA ILE A 78 9.36 5.63 -0.27
C ILE A 78 10.39 4.77 -1.02
N LEU A 79 9.97 3.63 -1.56
CA LEU A 79 10.84 2.77 -2.36
C LEU A 79 11.35 3.49 -3.61
N TYR A 80 10.49 4.23 -4.30
CA TYR A 80 10.83 4.93 -5.54
C TYR A 80 11.91 6.00 -5.30
N LEU A 81 11.77 6.78 -4.24
CA LEU A 81 12.79 7.76 -3.84
C LEU A 81 14.09 7.07 -3.43
N PHE A 82 14.02 5.96 -2.70
CA PHE A 82 15.22 5.19 -2.35
C PHE A 82 15.99 4.74 -3.60
N ILE A 83 15.30 4.13 -4.56
CA ILE A 83 15.92 3.65 -5.81
C ILE A 83 16.46 4.83 -6.63
N GLY A 84 15.67 5.90 -6.77
CA GLY A 84 16.04 7.06 -7.57
C GLY A 84 17.23 7.84 -7.01
N ILE A 85 17.36 7.92 -5.68
CA ILE A 85 18.40 8.72 -5.01
C ILE A 85 19.65 7.88 -4.71
N TYR A 86 19.48 6.66 -4.17
CA TYR A 86 20.59 5.91 -3.58
C TYR A 86 21.05 4.72 -4.41
N ASP A 87 20.15 4.02 -5.09
CA ASP A 87 20.49 2.78 -5.81
C ASP A 87 20.94 3.07 -7.24
N ALA A 88 20.01 3.59 -8.07
CA ALA A 88 20.27 3.84 -9.48
C ALA A 88 20.75 5.26 -9.77
N GLY A 89 20.51 6.22 -8.86
CA GLY A 89 20.87 7.64 -9.06
C GLY A 89 20.08 8.37 -10.17
N THR A 90 19.06 7.72 -10.74
CA THR A 90 18.39 8.17 -11.98
C THR A 90 17.40 9.33 -11.81
N ILE A 91 17.26 9.91 -10.61
CA ILE A 91 16.20 10.90 -10.35
C ILE A 91 16.36 12.20 -11.13
N LEU A 92 17.58 12.52 -11.58
CA LEU A 92 17.87 13.69 -12.41
C LEU A 92 18.00 13.35 -13.90
N ASP A 93 18.22 12.07 -14.23
CA ASP A 93 18.42 11.61 -15.61
C ASP A 93 17.09 11.36 -16.33
N ILE A 94 16.04 11.02 -15.58
CA ILE A 94 14.73 10.72 -16.13
C ILE A 94 13.93 12.02 -16.25
N PRO A 95 13.32 12.32 -17.42
CA PRO A 95 12.46 13.49 -17.55
C PRO A 95 11.25 13.38 -16.60
N ILE A 96 10.73 14.52 -16.12
CA ILE A 96 9.55 14.61 -15.25
C ILE A 96 8.39 13.75 -15.75
N TRP A 97 8.18 13.71 -17.08
CA TRP A 97 7.14 12.88 -17.68
C TRP A 97 7.33 11.37 -17.43
N GLY A 98 8.58 10.91 -17.40
CA GLY A 98 8.91 9.52 -17.05
C GLY A 98 8.59 9.20 -15.59
N HIS A 99 8.81 10.13 -14.66
CA HIS A 99 8.41 9.98 -13.27
C HIS A 99 6.87 9.91 -13.14
N ILE A 100 6.16 10.83 -13.81
CA ILE A 100 4.69 10.87 -13.81
C ILE A 100 4.11 9.56 -14.34
N TRP A 101 4.62 9.04 -15.47
CA TRP A 101 4.13 7.79 -16.05
C TRP A 101 4.33 6.60 -15.11
N ARG A 102 5.51 6.47 -14.49
CA ARG A 102 5.80 5.36 -13.57
C ARG A 102 4.93 5.41 -12.31
N LEU A 103 4.78 6.59 -11.72
CA LEU A 103 3.92 6.77 -10.55
C LEU A 103 2.44 6.61 -10.92
N GLY A 104 2.03 7.07 -12.09
CA GLY A 104 0.67 6.89 -12.61
C GLY A 104 0.32 5.42 -12.82
N LEU A 105 1.24 4.65 -13.40
CA LEU A 105 1.08 3.20 -13.57
C LEU A 105 0.96 2.50 -12.20
N MET A 106 1.82 2.85 -11.25
CA MET A 106 1.75 2.31 -9.89
C MET A 106 0.45 2.71 -9.18
N ALA A 107 -0.03 3.94 -9.39
CA ALA A 107 -1.32 4.38 -8.87
C ALA A 107 -2.49 3.59 -9.50
N ALA A 108 -2.43 3.26 -10.78
CA ALA A 108 -3.45 2.41 -11.42
C ALA A 108 -3.45 0.99 -10.83
N ILE A 109 -2.27 0.37 -10.69
CA ILE A 109 -2.11 -0.96 -10.09
C ILE A 109 -2.57 -0.95 -8.63
N GLY A 110 -2.07 0.00 -7.84
CA GLY A 110 -2.47 0.22 -6.46
C GLY A 110 -3.97 0.45 -6.33
N GLY A 111 -4.57 1.23 -7.23
CA GLY A 111 -6.01 1.45 -7.30
C GLY A 111 -6.80 0.15 -7.50
N ALA A 112 -6.40 -0.68 -8.46
CA ALA A 112 -7.05 -1.98 -8.71
C ALA A 112 -6.91 -2.94 -7.52
N LEU A 113 -5.72 -3.01 -6.92
CA LEU A 113 -5.47 -3.84 -5.73
C LEU A 113 -6.26 -3.32 -4.52
N SER A 114 -6.24 -2.02 -4.25
CA SER A 114 -6.96 -1.40 -3.14
C SER A 114 -8.47 -1.47 -3.30
N PHE A 115 -8.99 -1.41 -4.53
CA PHE A 115 -10.38 -1.69 -4.82
C PHE A 115 -10.74 -3.12 -4.40
N SER A 116 -9.94 -4.09 -4.84
CA SER A 116 -10.12 -5.51 -4.49
C SER A 116 -10.08 -5.72 -2.98
N VAL A 117 -9.06 -5.20 -2.30
CA VAL A 117 -8.92 -5.28 -0.84
C VAL A 117 -10.11 -4.65 -0.12
N ALA A 118 -10.54 -3.45 -0.52
CA ALA A 118 -11.65 -2.75 0.10
C ALA A 118 -12.98 -3.50 -0.08
N TYR A 119 -13.19 -4.07 -1.27
CA TYR A 119 -14.35 -4.89 -1.61
C TYR A 119 -14.38 -6.19 -0.81
N PHE A 120 -13.30 -6.98 -0.87
CA PHE A 120 -13.21 -8.27 -0.17
C PHE A 120 -13.17 -8.13 1.34
N ALA A 121 -12.64 -7.03 1.88
CA ALA A 121 -12.65 -6.80 3.33
C ALA A 121 -14.10 -6.73 3.89
N ASN A 122 -15.09 -6.44 3.02
CA ASN A 122 -16.51 -6.47 3.37
C ASN A 122 -17.16 -7.85 3.20
N ILE A 123 -16.71 -8.64 2.23
CA ILE A 123 -17.28 -9.95 1.91
C ILE A 123 -17.08 -10.88 3.12
N GLY A 124 -18.14 -11.58 3.50
CA GLY A 124 -18.19 -12.41 4.71
C GLY A 124 -18.60 -11.69 6.00
N ARG A 125 -18.80 -10.36 5.99
CA ARG A 125 -19.49 -9.68 7.12
C ARG A 125 -21.01 -9.63 6.93
N SER A 126 -21.51 -9.67 5.69
CA SER A 126 -22.95 -9.65 5.41
C SER A 126 -23.67 -10.99 5.65
N GLN A 127 -22.93 -12.06 5.94
CA GLN A 127 -23.45 -13.41 6.14
C GLN A 127 -23.63 -13.76 7.63
N ILE A 128 -23.26 -12.85 8.54
CA ILE A 128 -23.28 -13.06 10.00
C ILE A 128 -24.30 -12.12 10.67
N VAL A 129 -25.31 -11.66 9.93
CA VAL A 129 -26.43 -10.86 10.45
C VAL A 129 -27.69 -11.71 10.45
#